data_AF-A0A7X9F5C2-F1
#
_entry.id   AF-A0A7X9F5C2-F1
#
_cell.length_a   1.000
_cell.length_b   1.000
_cell.length_c   1.000
_cell.angle_alpha   90.00
_cell.angle_beta   90.00
_cell.angle_gamma   90.00
#
_symmetry.space_group_name_H-M   'P 1'
#
loop_
_entity.id
_entity.type
_entity.pdbx_description
1 polymer ?
#
loop_
_entity_poly.entity_id
_entity_poly.type
_entity_poly.pdbx_seq_one_letter_code
_entity_poly.pdbx_strand_id
1 'polypeptide(L)'
;MKYLKPVSFAIGVILLAINISGLFKSMRNEELYNETNTGRLQDISLKLDDAKKELVRKPGESDKAFSIRVNDVVSKSMMHYWKNEGLKKYNLRVPVWENYLLFLGRLGAEDRRYEFRNYKKNLERGVGLCSAHSIVVKGVLLDNGIEAHLWDIAGHVVVRAKVSDNEWYILDPDFGLFIPFDIGDIESDPEIVRETYAEMHELYKPDYNDPYTTDHVVEIYGPEGNHIYSDSPVSERISYFAIWIIPLILIAPFAASWLKR
;
A
#
# COMPACT_ATOMS: atom_id res chain seq x y z
N MET A 1 11.38 43.02 -5.33
CA MET A 1 9.91 42.81 -5.33
C MET A 1 9.26 42.83 -6.72
N LYS A 2 9.80 43.53 -7.74
CA LYS A 2 9.20 43.67 -9.08
C LYS A 2 8.87 42.33 -9.79
N TYR A 3 9.67 41.30 -9.55
CA TYR A 3 9.52 39.99 -10.21
C TYR A 3 8.80 38.94 -9.38
N LEU A 4 8.41 39.25 -8.13
CA LEU A 4 7.82 38.25 -7.24
C LEU A 4 6.47 37.74 -7.77
N LYS A 5 5.58 38.65 -8.18
CA LYS A 5 4.24 38.26 -8.67
C LYS A 5 4.29 37.44 -9.97
N PRO A 6 5.04 37.85 -11.01
CA PRO A 6 5.15 37.05 -12.24
C PRO A 6 5.80 35.67 -12.01
N VAL A 7 6.82 35.59 -11.13
CA VAL A 7 7.48 34.32 -10.81
C VAL A 7 6.53 33.39 -10.04
N SER A 8 5.84 33.89 -9.00
CA SER A 8 4.83 33.11 -8.26
C SER A 8 3.71 32.62 -9.19
N PHE A 9 3.22 33.49 -10.09
CA PHE A 9 2.22 33.10 -11.08
C PHE A 9 2.72 31.96 -11.97
N ALA A 10 3.92 32.09 -12.54
CA ALA A 10 4.50 31.06 -13.41
C ALA A 10 4.66 29.72 -12.68
N ILE A 11 5.17 29.74 -11.43
CA ILE A 11 5.30 28.53 -10.61
C ILE A 11 3.93 27.92 -10.34
N GLY A 12 2.93 28.73 -9.97
CA GLY A 12 1.58 28.26 -9.72
C GLY A 12 0.95 27.59 -10.95
N VAL A 13 1.10 28.19 -12.14
CA VAL A 13 0.62 27.59 -13.39
C VAL A 13 1.32 26.26 -13.67
N ILE A 14 2.64 26.18 -13.49
CA ILE A 14 3.41 24.94 -13.70
C ILE A 14 2.94 23.85 -12.73
N LEU A 15 2.80 24.15 -11.43
CA LEU A 15 2.35 23.17 -10.44
C LEU A 15 0.92 22.69 -10.71
N LEU A 16 0.02 23.60 -11.10
CA LEU A 16 -1.34 23.23 -11.50
C LEU A 16 -1.34 22.32 -12.73
N ALA A 17 -0.54 22.64 -13.74
CA ALA A 17 -0.39 21.82 -14.94
C ALA A 17 0.17 20.43 -14.62
N ILE A 18 1.14 20.33 -13.70
CA ILE A 18 1.68 19.06 -13.20
C ILE A 18 0.56 18.21 -12.60
N ASN A 19 -0.24 18.75 -11.68
CA ASN A 19 -1.34 18.00 -11.05
C ASN A 19 -2.40 17.57 -12.07
N ILE A 20 -2.82 18.46 -12.97
CA ILE A 20 -3.80 18.15 -14.01
C ILE A 20 -3.26 17.02 -14.90
N SER A 21 -1.99 17.07 -15.29
CA SER A 21 -1.36 16.00 -16.08
C SER A 21 -1.31 14.67 -15.33
N GLY A 22 -1.18 14.71 -14.00
CA GLY A 22 -1.18 13.54 -13.12
C GLY A 22 -2.50 12.78 -13.11
N LEU A 23 -3.64 13.46 -13.29
CA LEU A 23 -4.97 12.83 -13.35
C LEU A 23 -5.11 11.79 -14.47
N PHE A 24 -4.25 11.86 -15.48
CA PHE A 24 -4.25 10.96 -16.65
C PHE A 24 -3.13 9.91 -16.59
N LYS A 25 -2.42 9.78 -15.47
CA LYS A 25 -1.32 8.85 -15.30
C LYS A 25 -1.62 7.89 -14.15
N SER A 26 -1.39 6.61 -14.38
CA SER A 26 -1.43 5.58 -13.34
C SER A 26 -0.05 5.43 -12.71
N MET A 27 0.00 5.17 -11.41
CA MET A 27 1.24 4.72 -10.75
C MET A 27 1.60 3.27 -11.08
N ARG A 28 0.64 2.47 -11.58
CA ARG A 28 0.89 1.08 -12.00
C ARG A 28 1.81 1.08 -13.21
N ASN A 29 2.94 0.39 -13.11
CA ASN A 29 3.79 0.09 -14.27
C ASN A 29 3.49 -1.33 -14.74
N GLU A 30 3.16 -1.50 -16.03
CA GLU A 30 2.89 -2.81 -16.63
C GLU A 30 4.12 -3.74 -16.65
N GLU A 31 5.34 -3.21 -16.52
CA GLU A 31 6.55 -4.02 -16.37
C GLU A 31 6.59 -4.81 -15.05
N LEU A 32 5.68 -4.54 -14.09
CA LEU A 32 5.53 -5.35 -12.87
C LEU A 32 5.21 -6.81 -13.21
N TYR A 33 4.35 -7.06 -14.20
CA TYR A 33 3.91 -8.41 -14.56
C TYR A 33 4.99 -9.26 -15.25
N ASN A 34 6.12 -8.63 -15.61
CA ASN A 34 7.27 -9.30 -16.23
C ASN A 34 8.53 -9.17 -15.37
N GLU A 35 8.43 -8.67 -14.13
CA GLU A 35 9.59 -8.53 -13.26
C GLU A 35 10.05 -9.90 -12.77
N THR A 36 11.33 -10.17 -12.95
CA THR A 36 11.97 -11.43 -12.57
C THR A 36 13.02 -11.23 -11.49
N ASN A 37 13.36 -9.99 -11.15
CA ASN A 37 14.27 -9.65 -10.06
C ASN A 37 13.56 -9.55 -8.69
N THR A 38 12.65 -10.47 -8.43
CA THR A 38 11.99 -10.71 -7.14
C THR A 38 12.50 -12.03 -6.53
N GLY A 39 12.38 -12.21 -5.22
CA GLY A 39 12.62 -13.51 -4.59
C GLY A 39 11.49 -14.51 -4.81
N ARG A 40 10.30 -14.02 -5.18
CA ARG A 40 9.06 -14.80 -5.27
C ARG A 40 8.74 -15.25 -6.69
N LEU A 41 8.07 -16.39 -6.79
CA LEU A 41 7.44 -16.91 -8.00
C LEU A 41 6.05 -16.31 -8.14
N GLN A 42 5.70 -15.86 -9.36
CA GLN A 42 4.37 -15.32 -9.68
C GLN A 42 3.86 -14.25 -8.71
N ASP A 43 4.79 -13.44 -8.19
CA ASP A 43 4.57 -12.41 -7.15
C ASP A 43 3.46 -11.41 -7.52
N ILE A 44 3.16 -11.25 -8.81
CA ILE A 44 1.96 -10.57 -9.27
C ILE A 44 1.40 -11.28 -10.51
N SER A 45 0.10 -11.57 -10.47
CA SER A 45 -0.59 -12.31 -11.55
C SER A 45 -1.92 -11.67 -11.98
N LEU A 46 -2.52 -10.84 -11.12
CA LEU A 46 -3.80 -10.18 -11.36
C LEU A 46 -3.62 -8.70 -11.73
N LYS A 47 -4.23 -8.29 -12.83
CA LYS A 47 -4.19 -6.90 -13.28
C LYS A 47 -5.04 -5.99 -12.39
N LEU A 48 -4.65 -4.72 -12.30
CA LEU A 48 -5.34 -3.72 -11.46
C LEU A 48 -6.85 -3.63 -11.72
N ASP A 49 -7.29 -3.62 -12.98
CA ASP A 49 -8.71 -3.47 -13.29
C ASP A 49 -9.52 -4.72 -12.94
N ASP A 50 -8.92 -5.91 -13.03
CA ASP A 50 -9.57 -7.16 -12.62
C ASP A 50 -9.56 -7.28 -11.10
N ALA A 51 -8.48 -6.89 -10.43
CA ALA A 51 -8.44 -6.76 -8.98
C ALA A 51 -9.54 -5.83 -8.47
N LYS A 52 -9.74 -4.65 -9.07
CA LYS A 52 -10.82 -3.72 -8.69
C LYS A 52 -12.20 -4.35 -8.83
N LYS A 53 -12.45 -5.13 -9.89
CA LYS A 53 -13.74 -5.83 -10.08
C LYS A 53 -13.93 -6.90 -9.02
N GLU A 54 -12.90 -7.71 -8.77
CA GLU A 54 -12.96 -8.74 -7.76
C GLU A 54 -13.15 -8.12 -6.36
N LEU A 55 -12.48 -7.03 -6.01
CA LEU A 55 -12.63 -6.38 -4.69
C LEU A 55 -14.04 -5.81 -4.41
N VAL A 56 -14.98 -5.84 -5.36
CA VAL A 56 -16.39 -5.54 -5.12
C VAL A 56 -17.05 -6.70 -4.36
N ARG A 57 -17.76 -6.40 -3.28
CA ARG A 57 -18.49 -7.39 -2.50
C ARG A 57 -19.63 -7.99 -3.31
N LYS A 58 -19.73 -9.32 -3.33
CA LYS A 58 -20.78 -10.03 -4.07
C LYS A 58 -22.09 -10.01 -3.26
N PRO A 59 -23.26 -9.98 -3.91
CA PRO A 59 -24.54 -10.04 -3.21
C PRO A 59 -24.64 -11.30 -2.34
N GLY A 60 -24.98 -11.13 -1.05
CA GLY A 60 -25.12 -12.24 -0.09
C GLY A 60 -23.80 -12.85 0.39
N GLU A 61 -22.66 -12.29 0.03
CA GLU A 61 -21.36 -12.76 0.49
C GLU A 61 -21.15 -12.46 1.98
N SER A 62 -20.76 -13.47 2.78
CA SER A 62 -20.47 -13.30 4.21
C SER A 62 -19.17 -12.50 4.42
N ASP A 63 -19.02 -11.87 5.59
CA ASP A 63 -17.80 -11.14 5.93
C ASP A 63 -16.56 -12.05 5.87
N LYS A 64 -16.70 -13.30 6.33
CA LYS A 64 -15.67 -14.35 6.19
C LYS A 64 -15.27 -14.61 4.75
N ALA A 65 -16.22 -14.92 3.87
CA ALA A 65 -15.95 -15.22 2.47
C ALA A 65 -15.34 -14.01 1.75
N PHE A 66 -15.88 -12.82 2.00
CA PHE A 66 -15.36 -11.59 1.45
C PHE A 66 -13.92 -11.32 1.93
N SER A 67 -13.64 -11.49 3.22
CA SER A 67 -12.31 -11.22 3.79
C SER A 67 -11.22 -12.12 3.22
N ILE A 68 -11.49 -13.43 3.14
CA ILE A 68 -10.56 -14.41 2.55
C ILE A 68 -10.33 -14.08 1.06
N ARG A 69 -11.39 -13.73 0.33
CA ARG A 69 -11.27 -13.39 -1.09
C ARG A 69 -10.52 -12.09 -1.32
N VAL A 70 -10.74 -11.06 -0.49
CA VAL A 70 -9.98 -9.80 -0.56
C VAL A 70 -8.50 -10.06 -0.31
N ASN A 71 -8.17 -10.90 0.67
CA ASN A 71 -6.78 -11.29 0.95
C ASN A 71 -6.09 -11.90 -0.29
N ASP A 72 -6.73 -12.89 -0.91
CA ASP A 72 -6.25 -13.57 -2.11
C ASP A 72 -6.15 -12.64 -3.34
N VAL A 73 -7.13 -11.76 -3.52
CA VAL A 73 -7.12 -10.79 -4.63
C VAL A 73 -5.98 -9.78 -4.46
N VAL A 74 -5.74 -9.32 -3.23
CA VAL A 74 -4.65 -8.39 -2.95
C VAL A 74 -3.30 -9.06 -3.18
N SER A 75 -3.07 -10.26 -2.65
CA SER A 75 -1.81 -11.00 -2.84
C SER A 75 -1.49 -11.23 -4.30
N LYS A 76 -2.49 -11.55 -5.13
CA LYS A 76 -2.30 -11.73 -6.57
C LYS A 76 -2.11 -10.43 -7.34
N SER A 77 -2.52 -9.29 -6.79
CA SER A 77 -2.54 -8.00 -7.50
C SER A 77 -1.38 -7.07 -7.13
N MET A 78 -0.51 -7.47 -6.22
CA MET A 78 0.58 -6.66 -5.70
C MET A 78 1.86 -7.48 -5.61
N MET A 79 2.99 -6.88 -5.99
CA MET A 79 4.31 -7.51 -5.95
C MET A 79 5.04 -7.15 -4.65
N HIS A 80 5.65 -8.13 -3.99
CA HIS A 80 6.54 -7.86 -2.86
C HIS A 80 7.93 -7.43 -3.34
N TYR A 81 8.15 -6.12 -3.36
CA TYR A 81 9.41 -5.56 -3.85
C TYR A 81 9.67 -4.18 -3.27
N TRP A 82 10.89 -3.99 -2.76
CA TRP A 82 11.30 -2.71 -2.17
C TRP A 82 12.73 -2.32 -2.54
N LYS A 83 13.25 -2.69 -3.71
CA LYS A 83 14.65 -2.37 -4.08
C LYS A 83 14.79 -0.98 -4.72
N ASN A 84 15.99 -0.40 -4.67
CA ASN A 84 16.26 0.96 -5.15
C ASN A 84 16.09 1.12 -6.66
N GLU A 85 16.27 0.05 -7.44
CA GLU A 85 16.05 0.02 -8.89
C GLU A 85 14.58 0.32 -9.23
N GLY A 86 13.65 -0.03 -8.33
CA GLY A 86 12.23 0.28 -8.43
C GLY A 86 11.87 1.74 -8.12
N LEU A 87 12.79 2.56 -7.60
CA LEU A 87 12.49 3.95 -7.19
C LEU A 87 11.75 4.75 -8.26
N LYS A 88 12.28 4.70 -9.49
CA LYS A 88 11.67 5.35 -10.66
C LYS A 88 10.82 4.38 -11.49
N LYS A 89 11.30 3.14 -11.67
CA LYS A 89 10.64 2.14 -12.51
C LYS A 89 9.24 1.83 -11.99
N TYR A 90 9.10 1.60 -10.70
CA TYR A 90 7.84 1.19 -10.06
C TYR A 90 7.21 2.27 -9.19
N ASN A 91 7.63 3.52 -9.36
CA ASN A 91 7.12 4.66 -8.61
C ASN A 91 7.18 4.43 -7.08
N LEU A 92 8.21 3.71 -6.60
CA LEU A 92 8.41 3.53 -5.16
C LEU A 92 8.68 4.87 -4.49
N ARG A 93 9.32 5.81 -5.19
CA ARG A 93 9.23 7.23 -4.84
C ARG A 93 7.99 7.82 -5.49
N VAL A 94 7.19 8.54 -4.71
CA VAL A 94 5.99 9.23 -5.20
C VAL A 94 6.36 10.14 -6.39
N PRO A 95 5.79 9.95 -7.59
CA PRO A 95 6.10 10.80 -8.73
C PRO A 95 5.67 12.25 -8.50
N VAL A 96 6.39 13.20 -9.13
CA VAL A 96 6.06 14.63 -9.01
C VAL A 96 4.65 14.96 -9.50
N TRP A 97 4.16 14.22 -10.50
CA TRP A 97 2.81 14.38 -11.05
C TRP A 97 1.73 13.78 -10.17
N GLU A 98 2.08 12.83 -9.29
CA GLU A 98 1.14 12.24 -8.33
C GLU A 98 0.98 13.19 -7.13
N ASN A 99 2.11 13.55 -6.52
CA ASN A 99 2.12 14.48 -5.40
C ASN A 99 3.51 15.10 -5.22
N TYR A 100 3.68 16.33 -5.74
CA TYR A 100 4.97 17.01 -5.68
C TYR A 100 5.41 17.33 -4.24
N LEU A 101 4.49 17.46 -3.27
CA LEU A 101 4.86 17.70 -1.87
C LEU A 101 5.50 16.46 -1.26
N LEU A 102 4.93 15.27 -1.48
CA LEU A 102 5.52 14.01 -1.04
C LEU A 102 6.83 13.72 -1.79
N PHE A 103 6.89 14.02 -3.10
CA PHE A 103 8.13 13.91 -3.88
C PHE A 103 9.25 14.78 -3.30
N LEU A 104 8.94 16.05 -2.98
CA LEU A 104 9.90 17.01 -2.42
C LEU A 104 10.25 16.68 -0.97
N GLY A 105 9.30 16.19 -0.17
CA GLY A 105 9.51 15.80 1.23
C GLY A 105 10.49 14.64 1.42
N ARG A 106 10.77 13.89 0.35
CA ARG A 106 11.80 12.84 0.31
C ARG A 106 13.09 13.27 -0.39
N LEU A 107 13.25 14.54 -0.75
CA LEU A 107 14.54 15.03 -1.24
C LEU A 107 15.58 15.01 -0.12
N GLY A 108 16.73 14.40 -0.38
CA GLY A 108 17.83 14.30 0.58
C GLY A 108 17.69 13.20 1.63
N ALA A 109 16.55 12.49 1.68
CA ALA A 109 16.41 11.31 2.51
C ALA A 109 17.28 10.16 1.96
N GLU A 110 17.89 9.37 2.85
CA GLU A 110 18.63 8.15 2.48
C GLU A 110 17.71 7.17 1.77
N ASP A 111 16.54 6.92 2.37
CA ASP A 111 15.44 6.20 1.72
C ASP A 111 14.41 7.16 1.13
N ARG A 112 14.32 7.14 -0.20
CA ARG A 112 13.38 7.93 -0.99
C ARG A 112 12.12 7.16 -1.37
N ARG A 113 12.04 5.87 -1.05
CA ARG A 113 10.84 5.06 -1.21
C ARG A 113 9.77 5.59 -0.25
N TYR A 114 8.52 5.48 -0.64
CA TYR A 114 7.38 5.99 0.09
C TYR A 114 6.31 4.91 0.16
N GLU A 115 5.95 4.52 1.37
CA GLU A 115 4.81 3.64 1.60
C GLU A 115 3.56 4.47 1.82
N PHE A 116 2.54 4.26 0.98
CA PHE A 116 1.29 5.01 1.14
C PHE A 116 0.51 4.48 2.33
N ARG A 117 -0.20 5.38 3.00
CA ARG A 117 -1.24 5.03 3.98
C ARG A 117 -2.62 4.97 3.35
N ASN A 118 -2.80 5.59 2.18
CA ASN A 118 -3.98 5.41 1.35
C ASN A 118 -3.93 4.05 0.63
N TYR A 119 -4.82 3.17 1.03
CA TYR A 119 -4.95 1.82 0.47
C TYR A 119 -5.19 1.84 -1.04
N LYS A 120 -5.94 2.81 -1.57
CA LYS A 120 -6.21 2.93 -3.02
C LYS A 120 -4.93 3.23 -3.79
N LYS A 121 -3.99 3.96 -3.18
CA LYS A 121 -2.71 4.32 -3.78
C LYS A 121 -1.72 3.15 -3.77
N ASN A 122 -1.69 2.35 -2.70
CA ASN A 122 -0.94 1.09 -2.69
C ASN A 122 -1.49 0.10 -3.72
N LEU A 123 -2.82 -0.09 -3.77
CA LEU A 123 -3.46 -0.95 -4.77
C LEU A 123 -3.20 -0.46 -6.19
N GLU A 124 -3.31 0.84 -6.45
CA GLU A 124 -2.99 1.42 -7.75
C GLU A 124 -1.54 1.13 -8.13
N ARG A 125 -0.57 1.46 -7.26
CA ARG A 125 0.86 1.24 -7.53
C ARG A 125 1.21 -0.23 -7.71
N GLY A 126 0.61 -1.13 -6.93
CA GLY A 126 0.76 -2.57 -7.13
C GLY A 126 2.09 -3.17 -6.68
N VAL A 127 2.86 -2.44 -5.87
CA VAL A 127 4.14 -2.89 -5.36
C VAL A 127 4.39 -2.30 -3.97
N GLY A 128 4.96 -3.11 -3.07
CA GLY A 128 5.30 -2.70 -1.72
C GLY A 128 5.86 -3.85 -0.88
N LEU A 129 5.93 -3.63 0.43
CA LEU A 129 6.24 -4.66 1.44
C LEU A 129 4.94 -5.30 1.96
N CYS A 130 5.05 -6.28 2.86
CA CYS A 130 3.90 -6.90 3.56
C CYS A 130 2.94 -5.85 4.15
N SER A 131 3.47 -4.79 4.76
CA SER A 131 2.70 -3.66 5.28
C SER A 131 1.83 -2.96 4.22
N ALA A 132 2.33 -2.78 2.99
CA ALA A 132 1.55 -2.16 1.92
C ALA A 132 0.38 -3.05 1.48
N HIS A 133 0.59 -4.37 1.41
CA HIS A 133 -0.47 -5.35 1.10
C HIS A 133 -1.54 -5.35 2.20
N SER A 134 -1.11 -5.38 3.46
CA SER A 134 -1.99 -5.36 4.63
C SER A 134 -2.78 -4.05 4.75
N ILE A 135 -2.18 -2.90 4.39
CA ILE A 135 -2.91 -1.63 4.26
C ILE A 135 -4.02 -1.71 3.22
N VAL A 136 -3.80 -2.40 2.09
CA VAL A 136 -4.82 -2.61 1.05
C VAL A 136 -5.98 -3.46 1.58
N VAL A 137 -5.69 -4.64 2.13
CA VAL A 137 -6.72 -5.52 2.70
C VAL A 137 -7.53 -4.79 3.76
N LYS A 138 -6.88 -4.21 4.77
CA LYS A 138 -7.57 -3.45 5.83
C LYS A 138 -8.47 -2.35 5.25
N GLY A 139 -7.95 -1.57 4.30
CA GLY A 139 -8.71 -0.48 3.69
C GLY A 139 -9.98 -0.95 2.97
N VAL A 140 -9.90 -2.05 2.23
CA VAL A 140 -11.05 -2.64 1.55
C VAL A 140 -12.07 -3.19 2.55
N LEU A 141 -11.62 -3.87 3.61
CA LEU A 141 -12.50 -4.40 4.65
C LEU A 141 -13.25 -3.30 5.40
N LEU A 142 -12.55 -2.23 5.79
CA LEU A 142 -13.15 -1.08 6.48
C LEU A 142 -14.19 -0.37 5.61
N ASP A 143 -13.92 -0.20 4.31
CA ASP A 143 -14.89 0.38 3.36
C ASP A 143 -16.15 -0.50 3.19
N ASN A 144 -16.10 -1.77 3.59
CA ASN A 144 -17.22 -2.72 3.57
C ASN A 144 -17.81 -3.00 4.98
N GLY A 145 -17.45 -2.19 5.98
CA GLY A 145 -17.99 -2.28 7.33
C GLY A 145 -17.43 -3.43 8.18
N ILE A 146 -16.35 -4.07 7.72
CA ILE A 146 -15.68 -5.16 8.43
C ILE A 146 -14.55 -4.57 9.28
N GLU A 147 -14.59 -4.83 10.58
CA GLU A 147 -13.56 -4.36 11.50
C GLU A 147 -12.22 -5.06 11.20
N ALA A 148 -11.16 -4.28 11.02
CA ALA A 148 -9.84 -4.79 10.67
C ALA A 148 -8.71 -3.93 11.25
N HIS A 149 -7.66 -4.60 11.74
CA HIS A 149 -6.48 -3.99 12.38
C HIS A 149 -5.21 -4.49 11.71
N LEU A 150 -4.20 -3.62 11.59
CA LEU A 150 -2.86 -4.03 11.16
C LEU A 150 -2.11 -4.51 12.39
N TRP A 151 -1.42 -5.62 12.27
CA TRP A 151 -0.58 -6.19 13.30
C TRP A 151 0.83 -6.33 12.76
N ASP A 152 1.79 -5.77 13.47
CA ASP A 152 3.21 -6.02 13.27
C ASP A 152 3.58 -7.20 14.18
N ILE A 153 4.06 -8.28 13.55
CA ILE A 153 4.51 -9.52 14.16
C ILE A 153 6.02 -9.65 13.92
N ALA A 154 6.78 -9.02 14.82
CA ALA A 154 8.24 -8.93 14.79
C ALA A 154 8.84 -8.53 13.41
N GLY A 155 8.25 -7.53 12.75
CA GLY A 155 8.73 -6.99 11.47
C GLY A 155 7.98 -7.50 10.24
N HIS A 156 7.05 -8.43 10.38
CA HIS A 156 6.10 -8.81 9.33
C HIS A 156 4.71 -8.25 9.64
N VAL A 157 3.98 -7.73 8.65
CA VAL A 157 2.70 -7.04 8.90
C VAL A 157 1.53 -7.78 8.28
N VAL A 158 0.57 -8.17 9.11
CA VAL A 158 -0.64 -8.92 8.75
C VAL A 158 -1.91 -8.15 9.12
N VAL A 159 -3.08 -8.65 8.72
CA VAL A 159 -4.38 -8.05 9.05
C VAL A 159 -5.18 -8.97 9.95
N ARG A 160 -5.56 -8.48 11.13
CA ARG A 160 -6.55 -9.11 12.00
C ARG A 160 -7.94 -8.60 11.63
N ALA A 161 -8.83 -9.48 11.16
CA ALA A 161 -10.16 -9.12 10.65
C ALA A 161 -11.29 -9.84 11.40
N LYS A 162 -12.36 -9.10 11.74
CA LYS A 162 -13.55 -9.64 12.40
C LYS A 162 -14.47 -10.26 11.35
N VAL A 163 -14.35 -11.57 11.13
CA VAL A 163 -15.02 -12.29 10.03
C VAL A 163 -16.44 -12.74 10.37
N SER A 164 -16.81 -12.71 11.66
CA SER A 164 -18.17 -12.85 12.17
C SER A 164 -18.26 -12.24 13.58
N ASP A 165 -19.42 -12.30 14.24
CA ASP A 165 -19.63 -11.68 15.55
C ASP A 165 -18.60 -12.12 16.62
N ASN A 166 -18.16 -13.38 16.55
CA ASN A 166 -17.29 -14.02 17.54
C ASN A 166 -16.01 -14.62 16.93
N GLU A 167 -15.71 -14.37 15.65
CA GLU A 167 -14.52 -14.92 15.00
C GLU A 167 -13.63 -13.82 14.44
N TRP A 168 -12.34 -13.97 14.72
CA TRP A 168 -11.27 -13.14 14.18
C TRP A 168 -10.28 -14.02 13.44
N TYR A 169 -9.94 -13.66 12.21
CA TYR A 169 -8.92 -14.33 11.41
C TYR A 169 -7.72 -13.41 11.21
N ILE A 170 -6.55 -14.02 11.08
CA ILE A 170 -5.36 -13.34 10.56
C ILE A 170 -5.28 -13.58 9.06
N LEU A 171 -5.22 -12.50 8.30
CA LEU A 171 -5.07 -12.48 6.87
C LEU A 171 -3.65 -12.02 6.55
N ASP A 172 -2.92 -12.83 5.80
CA ASP A 172 -1.58 -12.52 5.31
C ASP A 172 -1.64 -12.31 3.79
N PRO A 173 -1.81 -11.06 3.33
CA PRO A 173 -1.89 -10.77 1.91
C PRO A 173 -0.53 -10.73 1.23
N ASP A 174 0.56 -10.85 1.99
CA ASP A 174 1.89 -10.94 1.42
C ASP A 174 2.12 -12.34 0.82
N PHE A 175 1.62 -13.37 1.51
CA PHE A 175 1.66 -14.76 1.03
C PHE A 175 0.34 -15.25 0.43
N GLY A 176 -0.75 -14.50 0.57
CA GLY A 176 -2.08 -14.94 0.15
C GLY A 176 -2.68 -16.02 1.07
N LEU A 177 -2.19 -16.10 2.30
CA LEU A 177 -2.60 -17.09 3.30
C LEU A 177 -3.53 -16.47 4.35
N PHE A 178 -4.28 -17.30 5.06
CA PHE A 178 -5.05 -16.88 6.22
C PHE A 178 -5.04 -17.95 7.30
N ILE A 179 -5.08 -17.51 8.55
CA ILE A 179 -5.10 -18.36 9.74
C ILE A 179 -6.49 -18.22 10.38
N PRO A 180 -7.24 -19.32 10.58
CA PRO A 180 -8.59 -19.28 11.13
C PRO A 180 -8.61 -19.15 12.67
N PHE A 181 -7.69 -18.37 13.23
CA PHE A 181 -7.51 -18.14 14.67
C PHE A 181 -7.25 -16.66 14.94
N ASP A 182 -7.55 -16.23 16.17
CA ASP A 182 -7.25 -14.88 16.61
C ASP A 182 -5.77 -14.76 17.01
N ILE A 183 -5.24 -13.54 17.05
CA ILE A 183 -3.84 -13.27 17.43
C ILE A 183 -3.52 -13.78 18.84
N GLY A 184 -4.45 -13.68 19.79
CA GLY A 184 -4.24 -14.16 21.15
C GLY A 184 -4.15 -15.69 21.25
N ASP A 185 -4.87 -16.41 20.38
CA ASP A 185 -4.77 -17.88 20.30
C ASP A 185 -3.40 -18.26 19.71
N ILE A 186 -2.97 -17.55 18.67
CA ILE A 186 -1.68 -17.75 18.00
C ILE A 186 -0.51 -17.43 18.95
N GLU A 187 -0.56 -16.33 19.69
CA GLU A 187 0.49 -15.97 20.65
C GLU A 187 0.61 -16.99 21.80
N SER A 188 -0.49 -17.67 22.14
CA SER A 188 -0.52 -18.70 23.19
C SER A 188 0.05 -20.04 22.71
N ASP A 189 -0.11 -20.35 21.41
CA ASP A 189 0.45 -21.53 20.77
C ASP A 189 0.83 -21.23 19.30
N PRO A 190 2.02 -20.63 19.04
CA PRO A 190 2.40 -20.22 17.69
C PRO A 190 2.49 -21.38 16.70
N GLU A 191 2.64 -22.61 17.19
CA GLU A 191 2.74 -23.80 16.35
C GLU A 191 1.45 -24.03 15.52
N ILE A 192 0.30 -23.49 15.93
CA ILE A 192 -0.96 -23.60 15.16
C ILE A 192 -0.87 -22.99 13.76
N VAL A 193 0.06 -22.07 13.51
CA VAL A 193 0.23 -21.48 12.17
C VAL A 193 1.04 -22.37 11.24
N ARG A 194 1.76 -23.37 11.75
CA ARG A 194 2.70 -24.18 10.95
C ARG A 194 2.04 -24.82 9.74
N GLU A 195 0.85 -25.40 9.93
CA GLU A 195 0.12 -26.06 8.84
C GLU A 195 -0.22 -25.06 7.72
N THR A 196 -0.63 -23.84 8.07
CA THR A 196 -0.92 -22.78 7.10
C THR A 196 0.30 -22.39 6.27
N TYR A 197 1.50 -22.41 6.86
CA TYR A 197 2.76 -21.99 6.22
C TYR A 197 3.67 -23.13 5.77
N ALA A 198 3.22 -24.39 5.81
CA ALA A 198 4.06 -25.55 5.48
C ALA A 198 4.63 -25.48 4.06
N GLU A 199 3.83 -25.01 3.11
CA GLU A 199 4.19 -24.93 1.69
C GLU A 199 4.69 -23.53 1.27
N MET A 200 4.97 -22.63 2.21
CA MET A 200 5.38 -21.25 1.86
C MET A 200 6.68 -21.20 1.05
N HIS A 201 7.51 -22.24 1.15
CA HIS A 201 8.74 -22.38 0.38
C HIS A 201 8.47 -22.46 -1.13
N GLU A 202 7.31 -22.95 -1.55
CA GLU A 202 6.89 -23.00 -2.96
C GLU A 202 6.67 -21.61 -3.57
N LEU A 203 6.49 -20.58 -2.73
CA LEU A 203 6.34 -19.20 -3.17
C LEU A 203 7.68 -18.56 -3.58
N TYR A 204 8.80 -19.16 -3.19
CA TYR A 204 10.14 -18.61 -3.41
C TYR A 204 10.86 -19.29 -4.57
N LYS A 205 11.76 -18.55 -5.22
CA LYS A 205 12.68 -19.14 -6.19
C LYS A 205 13.69 -20.05 -5.47
N PRO A 206 14.07 -21.19 -6.06
CA PRO A 206 15.02 -22.11 -5.45
C PRO A 206 16.39 -21.49 -5.11
N ASP A 207 16.80 -20.45 -5.84
CA ASP A 207 18.06 -19.72 -5.67
C ASP A 207 17.92 -18.43 -4.85
N TYR A 208 16.77 -18.21 -4.21
CA TYR A 208 16.59 -17.05 -3.34
C TYR A 208 17.37 -17.24 -2.04
N ASN A 209 18.27 -16.29 -1.73
CA ASN A 209 19.24 -16.44 -0.64
C ASN A 209 18.66 -16.32 0.78
N ASP A 210 17.44 -15.79 0.92
CA ASP A 210 16.87 -15.46 2.24
C ASP A 210 15.33 -15.58 2.26
N PRO A 211 14.77 -16.77 1.96
CA PRO A 211 13.34 -17.00 2.01
C PRO A 211 12.84 -17.02 3.46
N TYR A 212 11.62 -16.54 3.68
CA TYR A 212 10.91 -16.89 4.91
C TYR A 212 10.74 -18.41 4.98
N THR A 213 11.00 -18.97 6.16
CA THR A 213 10.77 -20.38 6.45
C THR A 213 9.56 -20.52 7.38
N THR A 214 8.94 -21.70 7.36
CA THR A 214 7.83 -22.00 8.28
C THR A 214 8.26 -21.85 9.74
N ASP A 215 9.48 -22.27 10.09
CA ASP A 215 10.03 -22.12 11.45
C ASP A 215 10.17 -20.64 11.84
N HIS A 216 10.66 -19.81 10.92
CA HIS A 216 10.78 -18.37 11.17
C HIS A 216 9.40 -17.73 11.36
N VAL A 217 8.40 -18.11 10.55
CA VAL A 217 7.03 -17.60 10.71
C VAL A 217 6.44 -18.01 12.06
N VAL A 218 6.59 -19.27 12.46
CA VAL A 218 6.14 -19.74 13.78
C VAL A 218 6.82 -18.94 14.91
N GLU A 219 8.12 -18.64 14.78
CA GLU A 219 8.87 -17.84 15.76
C GLU A 219 8.32 -16.40 15.88
N ILE A 220 8.13 -15.69 14.77
CA ILE A 220 7.68 -14.28 14.80
C ILE A 220 6.23 -14.09 15.26
N TYR A 221 5.42 -15.16 15.22
CA TYR A 221 4.07 -15.16 15.79
C TYR A 221 4.06 -15.36 17.31
N GLY A 222 5.22 -15.64 17.92
CA GLY A 222 5.37 -15.60 19.36
C GLY A 222 4.95 -14.25 19.96
N PRO A 223 4.70 -14.18 21.27
CA PRO A 223 4.17 -12.97 21.92
C PRO A 223 5.16 -11.78 21.93
N GLU A 224 6.43 -12.01 21.61
CA GLU A 224 7.47 -10.98 21.66
C GLU A 224 7.46 -10.11 20.41
N GLY A 225 7.19 -8.81 20.58
CA GLY A 225 7.25 -7.83 19.49
C GLY A 225 5.92 -7.60 18.77
N ASN A 226 4.90 -8.39 19.07
CA ASN A 226 3.58 -8.23 18.49
C ASN A 226 2.88 -6.97 18.99
N HIS A 227 2.44 -6.13 18.06
CA HIS A 227 1.69 -4.94 18.41
C HIS A 227 0.79 -4.46 17.27
N ILE A 228 -0.22 -3.66 17.62
CA ILE A 228 -1.05 -2.98 16.63
C ILE A 228 -0.18 -1.98 15.88
N TYR A 229 -0.03 -2.21 14.58
CA TYR A 229 0.63 -1.29 13.67
C TYR A 229 -0.31 -0.11 13.39
N SER A 230 -0.08 0.98 14.11
CA SER A 230 -0.83 2.22 13.94
C SER A 230 0.02 3.24 13.19
N ASP A 231 -0.45 3.65 12.01
CA ASP A 231 0.09 4.83 11.35
C ASP A 231 -1.03 5.75 10.86
N SER A 232 -0.83 7.05 11.05
CA SER A 232 -1.82 8.09 10.82
C SER A 232 -1.74 8.62 9.39
N PRO A 233 -2.81 8.52 8.58
CA PRO A 233 -2.82 9.00 7.20
C PRO A 233 -2.95 10.54 7.09
N VAL A 234 -2.88 11.28 8.20
CA VAL A 234 -3.22 12.72 8.23
C VAL A 234 -2.29 13.56 7.36
N SER A 235 -0.97 13.37 7.47
CA SER A 235 0.00 14.13 6.68
C SER A 235 -0.13 13.87 5.19
N GLU A 236 -0.28 12.61 4.80
CA GLU A 236 -0.54 12.19 3.43
C GLU A 236 -1.84 12.82 2.91
N ARG A 237 -2.94 12.73 3.67
CA ARG A 237 -4.23 13.31 3.29
C ARG A 237 -4.15 14.83 3.11
N ILE A 238 -3.49 15.54 4.02
CA ILE A 238 -3.29 17.00 3.91
C ILE A 238 -2.51 17.33 2.63
N SER A 239 -1.47 16.55 2.31
CA SER A 239 -0.68 16.78 1.11
C SER A 239 -1.54 16.71 -0.17
N TYR A 240 -2.48 15.77 -0.25
CA TYR A 240 -3.38 15.64 -1.41
C TYR A 240 -4.37 16.80 -1.56
N PHE A 241 -4.69 17.54 -0.50
CA PHE A 241 -5.41 18.81 -0.61
C PHE A 241 -4.47 19.96 -0.97
N ALA A 242 -3.31 20.01 -0.32
CA ALA A 242 -2.34 21.09 -0.46
C ALA A 242 -1.78 21.18 -1.88
N ILE A 243 -1.62 20.05 -2.59
CA ILE A 243 -1.13 20.07 -3.98
C ILE A 243 -2.01 20.95 -4.88
N TRP A 244 -3.31 21.04 -4.62
CA TRP A 244 -4.27 21.85 -5.39
C TRP A 244 -4.39 23.29 -4.88
N ILE A 245 -4.29 23.49 -3.57
CA ILE A 245 -4.47 24.81 -2.95
C ILE A 245 -3.25 25.72 -3.20
N ILE A 246 -2.03 25.18 -3.07
CA ILE A 246 -0.78 25.95 -3.22
C ILE A 246 -0.69 26.65 -4.60
N PRO A 247 -0.95 25.98 -5.74
CA PRO A 247 -0.95 26.62 -7.05
C PRO A 247 -1.93 27.80 -7.15
N LEU A 248 -3.13 27.66 -6.59
CA LEU A 248 -4.16 28.70 -6.61
C LEU A 248 -3.73 29.93 -5.79
N ILE A 249 -3.14 29.71 -4.62
CA ILE A 249 -2.58 30.79 -3.79
C ILE A 249 -1.46 31.52 -4.53
N LEU A 250 -0.60 30.81 -5.27
CA LEU A 250 0.48 31.41 -6.03
C LEU A 250 0.01 32.23 -7.24
N ILE A 251 -1.12 31.85 -7.86
CA ILE A 251 -1.70 32.53 -9.02
C ILE A 251 -2.50 33.79 -8.61
N ALA A 252 -3.22 33.74 -7.48
CA ALA A 252 -4.20 34.76 -7.09
C ALA A 252 -3.67 36.21 -7.05
N PRO A 253 -2.47 36.53 -6.52
CA PRO A 253 -1.98 37.91 -6.45
C PRO A 253 -1.78 38.58 -7.81
N PHE A 254 -1.42 37.79 -8.83
CA PHE A 254 -1.26 38.28 -10.20
C PHE A 254 -2.62 38.49 -10.86
N ALA A 255 -3.51 37.50 -10.76
CA ALA A 255 -4.87 37.58 -11.28
C ALA A 255 -5.66 38.76 -10.70
N ALA A 256 -5.60 38.97 -9.38
CA ALA A 256 -6.24 40.10 -8.71
C ALA A 256 -5.66 41.46 -9.12
N SER A 257 -4.38 41.52 -9.50
CA SER A 257 -3.77 42.77 -10.00
C SER A 257 -4.14 43.08 -11.44
N TRP A 258 -4.48 42.05 -12.23
CA TRP A 258 -4.95 42.19 -13.60
C TRP A 258 -6.42 42.64 -13.66
N LEU A 259 -7.28 42.08 -12.78
CA LEU A 259 -8.71 42.45 -12.69
C LEU A 259 -8.97 43.89 -12.19
N LYS A 260 -7.97 44.54 -11.58
CA LYS A 260 -8.06 45.93 -11.11
C LYS A 260 -7.59 46.96 -12.16
N ARG A 261 -7.18 46.50 -13.35
CA ARG A 261 -6.80 47.33 -14.50
C ARG A 261 -7.89 47.30 -15.53
#